data_AF-A0A960R600-F1
#
_entry.id   AF-A0A960R600-F1
#
_cell.length_a   1.000
_cell.length_b   1.000
_cell.length_c   1.000
_cell.angle_alpha   90.00
_cell.angle_beta   90.00
_cell.angle_gamma   90.00
#
_symmetry.space_group_name_H-M   'P 1'
#
loop_
_entity.id
_entity.type
_entity.pdbx_description
1 polymer ?
#
loop_
_entity_poly.entity_id
_entity_poly.type
_entity_poly.pdbx_seq_one_letter_code
_entity_poly.pdbx_strand_id
1 'polypeptide(L)'
;MKIWHAGILGMVATFGGLGLADGAADSPLPNIVVVLADDMGWGDPQCYQSESKIPTPHLDRLAASGVRFTDAHTPSSVCTPTRYTLLTGRYAWRTRLKQGVLDGFDPPLIESGEDTLASLLKRAGYRTACIGKWHLGMNWHDHSGNRLEDRGPQRFRSGDDVDFARELTGGPLDVGFDSYFGISASLDMSPYCYLRDRKVETPPTEHHEEIPDTIFLNGVSGPRSPGFDVHEVLPRLGDEAVAVVKSHAGHREPLFLYLPLNS
;
A
#
# COMPACT_ATOMS: atom_id res chain seq x y z
N MET A 1 -23.75 56.47 -34.26
CA MET A 1 -22.94 55.46 -34.99
C MET A 1 -23.68 54.13 -34.89
N LYS A 2 -24.29 53.68 -36.02
CA LYS A 2 -24.81 52.34 -36.41
C LYS A 2 -25.29 51.39 -35.27
N ILE A 3 -26.58 51.22 -34.94
CA ILE A 3 -27.63 50.30 -35.49
C ILE A 3 -27.10 48.82 -35.58
N TRP A 4 -27.67 47.76 -34.98
CA TRP A 4 -28.98 47.09 -35.21
C TRP A 4 -29.35 46.06 -34.13
N HIS A 5 -30.67 45.80 -34.02
CA HIS A 5 -31.32 44.69 -33.32
C HIS A 5 -31.20 43.36 -34.10
N ALA A 6 -31.29 42.22 -33.40
CA ALA A 6 -31.92 40.99 -33.92
C ALA A 6 -32.32 40.07 -32.75
N GLY A 7 -33.63 39.88 -32.57
CA GLY A 7 -34.16 38.67 -31.91
C GLY A 7 -34.53 37.64 -32.97
N ILE A 8 -34.80 36.39 -32.54
CA ILE A 8 -35.66 35.34 -33.16
C ILE A 8 -35.69 34.21 -32.10
N LEU A 9 -36.85 33.98 -31.47
CA LEU A 9 -37.88 32.98 -31.78
C LEU A 9 -37.44 31.54 -31.48
N GLY A 10 -38.16 30.91 -30.55
CA GLY A 10 -37.85 29.58 -30.05
C GLY A 10 -38.34 28.43 -30.91
N MET A 11 -38.03 27.21 -30.48
CA MET A 11 -38.82 26.02 -30.82
C MET A 11 -38.64 24.97 -29.73
N VAL A 12 -39.74 24.68 -29.03
CA VAL A 12 -39.91 23.42 -28.30
C VAL A 12 -40.15 22.36 -29.36
N ALA A 13 -39.29 21.35 -29.39
CA ALA A 13 -39.55 20.09 -30.09
C ALA A 13 -39.27 18.96 -29.11
N THR A 14 -40.35 18.40 -28.56
CA THR A 14 -40.34 17.06 -27.98
C THR A 14 -40.88 16.14 -29.07
N PHE A 15 -40.12 15.13 -29.52
CA PHE A 15 -40.65 13.85 -29.99
C PHE A 15 -39.51 12.87 -30.28
N GLY A 16 -39.71 11.62 -29.86
CA GLY A 16 -39.09 10.45 -30.48
C GLY A 16 -37.97 9.81 -29.66
N GLY A 17 -38.33 8.84 -28.81
CA GLY A 17 -37.36 8.01 -28.13
C GLY A 17 -36.53 7.19 -29.12
N LEU A 18 -35.22 7.23 -28.94
CA LEU A 18 -34.30 6.12 -29.21
C LEU A 18 -33.46 5.95 -27.95
N GLY A 19 -33.19 4.68 -27.62
CA GLY A 19 -32.83 4.22 -26.29
C GLY A 19 -31.81 5.09 -25.57
N LEU A 20 -32.05 5.26 -24.26
CA LEU A 20 -30.95 5.39 -23.31
C LEU A 20 -30.11 4.13 -23.47
N ALA A 21 -29.17 4.16 -24.40
CA ALA A 21 -27.93 3.46 -24.16
C ALA A 21 -27.41 4.10 -22.86
N ASP A 22 -27.57 3.37 -21.76
CA ASP A 22 -26.60 3.38 -20.68
C ASP A 22 -25.26 2.95 -21.30
N GLY A 23 -24.70 3.84 -22.13
CA GLY A 23 -23.29 3.88 -22.39
C GLY A 23 -22.70 4.21 -21.04
N ALA A 24 -22.23 3.16 -20.36
CA ALA A 24 -21.16 3.32 -19.42
C ALA A 24 -20.08 4.10 -20.19
N ALA A 25 -20.05 5.42 -20.04
CA ALA A 25 -18.86 6.19 -20.33
C ALA A 25 -17.77 5.46 -19.55
N ASP A 26 -16.92 4.75 -20.29
CA ASP A 26 -15.60 4.31 -19.85
C ASP A 26 -15.04 5.48 -19.05
N SER A 27 -14.63 5.25 -17.81
CA SER A 27 -13.78 6.25 -17.17
C SER A 27 -12.61 6.49 -18.13
N PRO A 28 -12.41 7.72 -18.64
CA PRO A 28 -11.30 8.00 -19.56
C PRO A 28 -9.93 7.84 -18.88
N LEU A 29 -9.93 7.63 -17.56
CA LEU A 29 -8.75 7.47 -16.74
C LEU A 29 -8.40 5.98 -16.59
N PRO A 30 -7.12 5.61 -16.77
CA PRO A 30 -6.68 4.22 -16.65
C PRO A 30 -6.68 3.75 -15.20
N ASN A 31 -6.84 2.45 -15.00
CA ASN A 31 -6.47 1.81 -13.74
C ASN A 31 -4.94 1.90 -13.54
N ILE A 32 -4.52 2.15 -12.31
CA ILE A 32 -3.12 2.27 -11.91
C ILE A 32 -2.82 1.16 -10.90
N VAL A 33 -1.86 0.29 -11.21
CA VAL A 33 -1.37 -0.74 -10.29
C VAL A 33 0.12 -0.52 -10.08
N VAL A 34 0.51 -0.27 -8.82
CA VAL A 34 1.91 -0.12 -8.41
C VAL A 34 2.31 -1.36 -7.63
N VAL A 35 3.14 -2.21 -8.22
CA VAL A 35 3.74 -3.36 -7.54
C VAL A 35 5.13 -2.97 -7.06
N LEU A 36 5.35 -2.97 -5.75
CA LEU A 36 6.65 -2.68 -5.14
C LEU A 36 7.18 -3.95 -4.50
N ALA A 37 8.14 -4.61 -5.15
CA ALA A 37 8.87 -5.74 -4.57
C ALA A 37 9.76 -5.26 -3.42
N ASP A 38 9.95 -6.12 -2.41
CA ASP A 38 10.84 -5.86 -1.28
C ASP A 38 12.16 -6.60 -1.50
N ASP A 39 13.29 -5.91 -1.32
CA ASP A 39 14.65 -6.43 -1.46
C ASP A 39 14.99 -7.18 -2.76
N MET A 40 14.19 -6.99 -3.83
CA MET A 40 14.49 -7.52 -5.15
C MET A 40 15.68 -6.78 -5.77
N GLY A 41 16.76 -7.51 -5.99
CA GLY A 41 17.97 -7.01 -6.61
C GLY A 41 17.83 -6.80 -8.11
N TRP A 42 18.67 -5.92 -8.65
CA TRP A 42 18.74 -5.64 -10.09
C TRP A 42 18.93 -6.89 -10.95
N GLY A 43 19.71 -7.86 -10.44
CA GLY A 43 20.06 -9.08 -11.15
C GLY A 43 19.07 -10.23 -10.97
N ASP A 44 18.00 -10.06 -10.18
CA ASP A 44 17.07 -11.15 -9.91
C ASP A 44 16.16 -11.48 -11.12
N PRO A 45 15.59 -10.50 -11.85
CA PRO A 45 14.78 -10.82 -13.02
C PRO A 45 15.63 -11.14 -14.25
N GLN A 46 15.21 -12.16 -15.01
CA GLN A 46 15.92 -12.60 -16.23
C GLN A 46 15.97 -11.51 -17.31
N CYS A 47 14.97 -10.63 -17.37
CA CYS A 47 14.98 -9.48 -18.28
C CYS A 47 16.08 -8.45 -18.00
N TYR A 48 16.74 -8.47 -16.83
CA TYR A 48 17.93 -7.67 -16.51
C TYR A 48 19.23 -8.46 -16.51
N GLN A 49 19.18 -9.74 -16.12
CA GLN A 49 20.33 -10.64 -16.11
C GLN A 49 19.93 -12.00 -16.71
N SER A 50 20.39 -12.30 -17.93
CA SER A 50 20.04 -13.54 -18.63
C SER A 50 20.43 -14.80 -17.85
N GLU A 51 21.50 -14.70 -17.05
CA GLU A 51 22.02 -15.79 -16.21
C GLU A 51 21.33 -15.88 -14.83
N SER A 52 20.26 -15.12 -14.59
CA SER A 52 19.51 -15.23 -13.32
C SER A 52 18.98 -16.65 -13.14
N LYS A 53 19.17 -17.16 -11.92
CA LYS A 53 18.79 -18.53 -11.54
C LYS A 53 17.30 -18.67 -11.21
N ILE A 54 16.59 -17.56 -11.03
CA ILE A 54 15.18 -17.54 -10.66
C ILE A 54 14.37 -17.23 -11.91
N PRO A 55 13.53 -18.16 -12.41
CA PRO A 55 12.67 -17.88 -13.56
C PRO A 55 11.62 -16.83 -13.21
N THR A 56 11.55 -15.75 -14.00
CA THR A 56 10.61 -14.64 -13.80
C THR A 56 9.71 -14.38 -15.02
N PRO A 57 9.08 -15.43 -15.62
CA PRO A 57 8.48 -15.34 -16.95
C PRO A 57 7.36 -14.28 -17.06
N HIS A 58 6.68 -13.97 -15.97
CA HIS A 58 5.65 -12.93 -15.93
C HIS A 58 6.24 -11.52 -15.92
N LEU A 59 7.34 -11.28 -15.18
CA LEU A 59 8.05 -10.00 -15.21
C LEU A 59 8.75 -9.80 -16.55
N ASP A 60 9.31 -10.85 -17.13
CA ASP A 60 9.97 -10.78 -18.43
C ASP A 60 8.98 -10.46 -19.55
N ARG A 61 7.79 -11.05 -19.50
CA ARG A 61 6.69 -10.69 -20.40
C ARG A 61 6.25 -9.24 -20.22
N LEU A 62 6.11 -8.77 -18.98
CA LEU A 62 5.75 -7.38 -18.70
C LEU A 62 6.78 -6.42 -19.29
N ALA A 63 8.07 -6.69 -19.05
CA ALA A 63 9.18 -5.90 -19.58
C ALA A 63 9.22 -5.89 -21.11
N ALA A 64 8.92 -7.02 -21.77
CA ALA A 64 8.87 -7.11 -23.24
C ALA A 64 7.66 -6.36 -23.85
N SER A 65 6.57 -6.21 -23.09
CA SER A 65 5.34 -5.54 -23.54
C SER A 65 5.26 -4.05 -23.18
N GLY A 66 6.27 -3.52 -22.47
CA GLY A 66 6.23 -2.18 -21.90
C GLY A 66 7.57 -1.46 -21.97
N VAL A 67 7.77 -0.52 -21.03
CA VAL A 67 9.02 0.22 -20.88
C VAL A 67 9.83 -0.41 -19.74
N ARG A 68 11.08 -0.76 -20.04
CA ARG A 68 12.06 -1.24 -19.06
C ARG A 68 13.13 -0.19 -18.85
N PHE A 69 13.32 0.25 -17.61
CA PHE A 69 14.34 1.22 -17.24
C PHE A 69 15.66 0.51 -16.95
N THR A 70 16.77 0.96 -17.52
CA THR A 70 18.12 0.45 -17.20
C THR A 70 18.82 1.27 -16.11
N ASP A 71 18.21 2.39 -15.72
CA ASP A 71 18.74 3.36 -14.75
C ASP A 71 17.57 3.94 -13.95
N ALA A 72 17.18 3.23 -12.89
CA ALA A 72 16.11 3.62 -11.99
C ALA A 72 16.60 3.47 -10.54
N HIS A 73 16.38 4.49 -9.72
CA HIS A 73 16.91 4.55 -8.36
C HIS A 73 15.81 4.71 -7.33
N THR A 74 15.99 4.03 -6.19
CA THR A 74 15.28 4.36 -4.96
C THR A 74 15.97 5.52 -4.24
N PRO A 75 15.24 6.34 -3.48
CA PRO A 75 15.81 7.45 -2.71
C PRO A 75 16.55 6.97 -1.46
N SER A 76 16.47 5.67 -1.14
CA SER A 76 17.13 5.02 -0.01
C SER A 76 17.31 3.52 -0.28
N SER A 77 18.26 2.90 0.40
CA SER A 77 18.52 1.46 0.33
C SER A 77 17.74 0.64 1.36
N VAL A 78 16.75 1.23 2.05
CA VAL A 78 15.90 0.54 3.04
C VAL A 78 14.42 0.88 2.83
N CYS A 79 13.53 0.05 3.37
CA CYS A 79 12.11 -0.02 3.04
C CYS A 79 11.31 1.23 3.44
N THR A 80 11.29 1.66 4.71
CA THR A 80 10.47 2.81 5.16
C THR A 80 10.73 4.09 4.35
N PRO A 81 11.98 4.59 4.19
CA PRO A 81 12.25 5.82 3.45
C PRO A 81 11.86 5.74 1.96
N THR A 82 12.01 4.56 1.34
CA THR A 82 11.61 4.32 -0.05
C THR A 82 10.09 4.37 -0.21
N ARG A 83 9.35 3.67 0.67
CA ARG A 83 7.88 3.67 0.69
C ARG A 83 7.33 5.07 0.96
N TYR A 84 7.94 5.81 1.89
CA TYR A 84 7.57 7.18 2.20
C TYR A 84 7.70 8.08 0.97
N THR A 85 8.86 8.04 0.31
CA THR A 85 9.12 8.91 -0.84
C THR A 85 8.24 8.54 -2.04
N LEU A 86 7.99 7.25 -2.27
CA LEU A 86 7.07 6.79 -3.32
C LEU A 86 5.66 7.34 -3.13
N LEU A 87 5.13 7.28 -1.91
CA LEU A 87 3.76 7.72 -1.64
C LEU A 87 3.63 9.23 -1.55
N THR A 88 4.63 9.96 -1.05
CA THR A 88 4.51 11.40 -0.79
C THR A 88 5.17 12.27 -1.86
N GLY A 89 6.01 11.70 -2.74
CA GLY A 89 6.89 12.45 -3.62
C GLY A 89 7.95 13.29 -2.87
N ARG A 90 8.09 13.07 -1.55
CA ARG A 90 8.98 13.84 -0.69
C ARG A 90 10.12 12.96 -0.20
N TYR A 91 11.30 13.52 -0.34
CA TYR A 91 12.51 13.07 0.27
C TYR A 91 12.38 12.75 1.78
N ALA A 92 12.62 11.49 2.15
CA ALA A 92 12.45 10.98 3.52
C ALA A 92 13.33 11.66 4.60
N TRP A 93 14.49 12.21 4.24
CA TRP A 93 15.35 13.01 5.15
C TRP A 93 14.68 14.29 5.69
N ARG A 94 13.53 14.69 5.14
CA ARG A 94 12.65 15.74 5.69
C ARG A 94 11.76 15.27 6.84
N THR A 95 11.64 13.97 7.07
CA THR A 95 10.85 13.38 8.16
C THR A 95 11.66 13.32 9.47
N ARG A 96 11.05 12.85 10.56
CA ARG A 96 11.77 12.54 11.80
C ARG A 96 12.74 11.35 11.69
N LEU A 97 12.53 10.43 10.75
CA LEU A 97 13.36 9.24 10.61
C LEU A 97 14.66 9.60 9.89
N LYS A 98 15.78 9.58 10.63
CA LYS A 98 17.10 9.97 10.11
C LYS A 98 17.99 8.78 9.71
N GLN A 99 17.66 7.58 10.18
CA GLN A 99 18.41 6.36 9.93
C GLN A 99 17.51 5.14 10.10
N GLY A 100 17.82 4.05 9.40
CA GLY A 100 17.12 2.79 9.52
C GLY A 100 15.67 2.84 9.02
N VAL A 101 14.84 2.02 9.64
CA VAL A 101 13.42 1.79 9.31
C VAL A 101 12.59 1.90 10.58
N LEU A 102 11.28 2.08 10.43
CA LEU A 102 10.37 2.07 11.57
C LEU A 102 10.23 0.67 12.15
N ASP A 103 9.94 0.62 13.44
CA ASP A 103 9.42 -0.56 14.13
C ASP A 103 7.97 -0.87 13.72
N GLY A 104 7.52 -2.11 13.92
CA GLY A 104 6.13 -2.52 13.64
C GLY A 104 5.08 -1.80 14.46
N PHE A 105 5.47 -1.19 15.58
CA PHE A 105 4.62 -0.41 16.47
C PHE A 105 4.90 1.09 16.48
N ASP A 106 5.86 1.57 15.67
CA ASP A 106 6.19 2.99 15.64
C ASP A 106 5.01 3.84 15.11
N PRO A 107 4.88 5.09 15.59
CA PRO A 107 3.82 5.99 15.15
C PRO A 107 3.96 6.31 13.65
N PRO A 108 2.90 6.85 13.01
CA PRO A 108 2.93 7.23 11.60
C PRO A 108 4.11 8.14 11.26
N LEU A 109 4.70 7.91 10.09
CA LEU A 109 5.76 8.77 9.55
C LEU A 109 5.21 9.81 8.56
N ILE A 110 4.12 9.49 7.87
CA ILE A 110 3.39 10.46 7.06
C ILE A 110 2.61 11.37 8.02
N GLU A 111 2.91 12.66 7.96
CA GLU A 111 2.25 13.66 8.79
C GLU A 111 0.78 13.84 8.37
N SER A 112 -0.08 14.10 9.35
CA SER A 112 -1.49 14.37 9.09
C SER A 112 -1.63 15.58 8.14
N GLY A 113 -2.36 15.38 7.04
CA GLY A 113 -2.60 16.43 6.03
C GLY A 113 -1.54 16.51 4.93
N GLU A 114 -0.47 15.71 4.99
CA GLU A 114 0.44 15.54 3.85
C GLU A 114 -0.28 14.82 2.71
N ASP A 115 -0.10 15.31 1.48
CA ASP A 115 -0.67 14.66 0.31
C ASP A 115 0.11 13.38 -0.02
N THR A 116 -0.62 12.34 -0.38
CA THR A 116 -0.06 11.10 -0.90
C THR A 116 -0.57 10.84 -2.31
N LEU A 117 0.09 9.94 -3.03
CA LEU A 117 -0.40 9.43 -4.30
C LEU A 117 -1.83 8.88 -4.17
N ALA A 118 -2.15 8.23 -3.05
CA ALA A 118 -3.49 7.74 -2.78
C ALA A 118 -4.50 8.88 -2.57
N SER A 119 -4.18 9.88 -1.74
CA SER A 119 -5.09 11.02 -1.50
C SER A 119 -5.33 11.83 -2.77
N LEU A 120 -4.30 12.00 -3.60
CA LEU A 120 -4.38 12.66 -4.90
C LEU A 120 -5.28 11.90 -5.87
N LEU A 121 -5.07 10.59 -6.02
CA LEU A 121 -5.88 9.76 -6.93
C LEU A 121 -7.32 9.63 -6.45
N LYS A 122 -7.54 9.51 -5.13
CA LYS A 122 -8.89 9.53 -4.54
C LYS A 122 -9.64 10.81 -4.87
N ARG A 123 -8.99 11.99 -4.78
CA ARG A 123 -9.59 13.26 -5.22
C ARG A 123 -9.87 13.31 -6.72
N ALA A 124 -9.11 12.57 -7.53
CA ALA A 124 -9.34 12.42 -8.96
C ALA A 124 -10.44 11.40 -9.31
N GLY A 125 -11.10 10.81 -8.31
CA GLY A 125 -12.21 9.87 -8.50
C GLY A 125 -11.80 8.41 -8.58
N TYR A 126 -10.56 8.07 -8.19
CA TYR A 126 -10.14 6.67 -8.09
C TYR A 126 -10.69 5.99 -6.84
N ARG A 127 -11.07 4.73 -6.97
CA ARG A 127 -11.08 3.79 -5.85
C ARG A 127 -9.65 3.42 -5.50
N THR A 128 -9.30 3.48 -4.23
CA THR A 128 -7.91 3.32 -3.76
C THR A 128 -7.78 2.14 -2.81
N ALA A 129 -6.90 1.19 -3.11
CA ALA A 129 -6.65 0.02 -2.27
C ALA A 129 -5.15 -0.16 -2.02
N CYS A 130 -4.80 -0.52 -0.79
CA CYS A 130 -3.45 -0.90 -0.40
C CYS A 130 -3.45 -2.37 0.05
N ILE A 131 -2.63 -3.22 -0.58
CA ILE A 131 -2.48 -4.63 -0.21
C ILE A 131 -1.01 -4.91 0.07
N GLY A 132 -0.65 -5.19 1.32
CA GLY A 132 0.68 -5.66 1.69
C GLY A 132 1.38 -4.90 2.81
N LYS A 133 2.71 -4.90 2.75
CA LYS A 133 3.58 -4.37 3.80
C LYS A 133 3.50 -2.85 3.87
N TRP A 134 2.98 -2.31 4.97
CA TRP A 134 2.83 -0.86 5.13
C TRP A 134 4.16 -0.17 5.43
N HIS A 135 4.75 -0.52 6.58
CA HIS A 135 6.05 -0.07 7.08
C HIS A 135 6.27 1.45 7.13
N LEU A 136 5.18 2.20 7.33
CA LEU A 136 5.17 3.66 7.49
C LEU A 136 4.57 4.12 8.84
N GLY A 137 4.46 3.18 9.78
CA GLY A 137 3.96 3.40 11.13
C GLY A 137 2.43 3.49 11.22
N MET A 138 1.91 3.23 12.41
CA MET A 138 0.49 3.31 12.77
C MET A 138 0.38 3.70 14.24
N ASN A 139 -0.73 4.34 14.65
CA ASN A 139 -0.97 4.67 16.06
C ASN A 139 -1.46 3.42 16.81
N TRP A 140 -0.53 2.65 17.35
CA TRP A 140 -0.79 1.57 18.30
C TRP A 140 -0.99 2.13 19.71
N HIS A 141 -1.68 1.36 20.57
CA HIS A 141 -1.91 1.74 21.96
C HIS A 141 -1.62 0.58 22.90
N ASP A 142 -1.22 0.90 24.13
CA ASP A 142 -1.11 -0.08 25.21
C ASP A 142 -2.49 -0.40 25.84
N HIS A 143 -2.53 -1.39 26.73
CA HIS A 143 -3.74 -1.74 27.49
C HIS A 143 -4.27 -0.64 28.44
N SER A 144 -3.44 0.36 28.76
CA SER A 144 -3.87 1.55 29.52
C SER A 144 -4.47 2.63 28.62
N GLY A 145 -4.46 2.39 27.32
CA GLY A 145 -4.99 3.27 26.30
C GLY A 145 -4.04 4.39 25.86
N ASN A 146 -2.78 4.37 26.28
CA ASN A 146 -1.78 5.33 25.84
C ASN A 146 -1.28 4.96 24.45
N ARG A 147 -1.06 5.97 23.59
CA ARG A 147 -0.45 5.74 22.29
C ARG A 147 1.02 5.37 22.47
N LEU A 148 1.48 4.36 21.74
CA LEU A 148 2.90 3.99 21.72
C LEU A 148 3.75 5.09 21.07
N GLU A 149 4.87 5.37 21.69
CA GLU A 149 5.86 6.33 21.19
C GLU A 149 6.88 5.65 20.27
N ASP A 150 7.58 6.48 19.51
CA ASP A 150 8.71 6.07 18.68
C ASP A 150 9.77 5.35 19.53
N ARG A 151 10.13 4.14 19.10
CA ARG A 151 11.15 3.31 19.74
C ARG A 151 12.53 3.98 19.73
N GLY A 152 12.81 4.82 18.75
CA GLY A 152 14.10 5.44 18.55
C GLY A 152 15.20 4.41 18.24
N PRO A 153 16.43 4.57 18.81
CA PRO A 153 17.57 3.71 18.49
C PRO A 153 17.56 2.37 19.23
N GLN A 154 16.50 2.05 19.98
CA GLN A 154 16.41 0.85 20.82
C GLN A 154 16.23 -0.42 19.94
N ARG A 155 16.11 -1.61 20.54
CA ARG A 155 15.78 -2.84 19.79
C ARG A 155 14.30 -2.88 19.44
N PHE A 156 13.92 -3.60 18.37
CA PHE A 156 12.51 -3.71 17.96
C PHE A 156 11.66 -4.19 19.14
N ARG A 157 10.45 -3.65 19.24
CA ARG A 157 9.55 -3.88 20.37
C ARG A 157 8.92 -5.27 20.22
N SER A 158 8.82 -6.01 21.33
CA SER A 158 8.06 -7.28 21.37
C SER A 158 6.58 -7.04 21.10
N GLY A 159 5.97 -6.07 21.78
CA GLY A 159 4.55 -5.72 21.60
C GLY A 159 3.60 -6.44 22.56
N ASP A 160 4.12 -7.11 23.59
CA ASP A 160 3.32 -7.76 24.64
C ASP A 160 2.41 -6.80 25.41
N ASP A 161 2.73 -5.50 25.39
CA ASP A 161 1.97 -4.45 26.05
C ASP A 161 0.83 -3.86 25.19
N VAL A 162 0.70 -4.29 23.94
CA VAL A 162 -0.20 -3.71 22.93
C VAL A 162 -1.63 -4.22 23.06
N ASP A 163 -2.59 -3.28 23.03
CA ASP A 163 -4.01 -3.58 22.89
C ASP A 163 -4.41 -3.80 21.43
N PHE A 164 -4.32 -5.06 20.98
CA PHE A 164 -4.71 -5.47 19.63
C PHE A 164 -6.22 -5.41 19.34
N ALA A 165 -7.07 -5.19 20.35
CA ALA A 165 -8.51 -5.05 20.16
C ALA A 165 -8.91 -3.63 19.72
N ARG A 166 -8.00 -2.66 19.87
CA ARG A 166 -8.27 -1.25 19.58
C ARG A 166 -8.18 -0.94 18.08
N GLU A 167 -8.97 0.03 17.65
CA GLU A 167 -8.90 0.56 16.29
C GLU A 167 -7.56 1.27 16.03
N LEU A 168 -6.94 0.95 14.90
CA LEU A 168 -5.72 1.55 14.39
C LEU A 168 -6.04 2.84 13.63
N THR A 169 -5.23 3.87 13.88
CA THR A 169 -5.30 5.17 13.18
C THR A 169 -3.93 5.59 12.68
N GLY A 170 -3.88 6.59 11.82
CA GLY A 170 -2.66 7.04 11.16
C GLY A 170 -2.09 6.02 10.15
N GLY A 171 -2.91 5.03 9.77
CA GLY A 171 -2.55 4.00 8.81
C GLY A 171 -2.99 4.36 7.38
N PRO A 172 -3.01 3.38 6.45
CA PRO A 172 -3.35 3.60 5.04
C PRO A 172 -4.66 4.37 4.80
N LEU A 173 -5.71 4.07 5.58
CA LEU A 173 -7.01 4.71 5.43
C LEU A 173 -6.99 6.20 5.81
N ASP A 174 -6.08 6.62 6.68
CA ASP A 174 -5.93 8.02 7.10
C ASP A 174 -5.11 8.84 6.09
N VAL A 175 -4.42 8.17 5.15
CA VAL A 175 -3.56 8.81 4.15
C VAL A 175 -4.03 8.54 2.71
N GLY A 176 -5.33 8.28 2.54
CA GLY A 176 -5.99 8.36 1.24
C GLY A 176 -6.43 7.04 0.63
N PHE A 177 -6.18 5.89 1.27
CA PHE A 177 -6.71 4.61 0.80
C PHE A 177 -8.17 4.36 1.28
N ASP A 178 -8.99 3.71 0.47
CA ASP A 178 -10.35 3.28 0.83
C ASP A 178 -10.36 1.95 1.58
N SER A 179 -9.39 1.08 1.29
CA SER A 179 -9.26 -0.23 1.93
C SER A 179 -7.80 -0.63 2.12
N TYR A 180 -7.54 -1.42 3.16
CA TYR A 180 -6.23 -1.97 3.45
C TYR A 180 -6.30 -3.45 3.87
N PHE A 181 -5.37 -4.24 3.35
CA PHE A 181 -5.05 -5.56 3.91
C PHE A 181 -3.55 -5.77 3.91
N GLY A 182 -2.95 -6.22 5.01
CA GLY A 182 -1.54 -6.57 5.02
C GLY A 182 -0.91 -6.63 6.39
N ILE A 183 0.37 -6.26 6.47
CA ILE A 183 1.19 -6.32 7.69
C ILE A 183 1.77 -4.94 8.02
N SER A 184 1.98 -4.64 9.30
CA SER A 184 2.43 -3.32 9.75
C SER A 184 3.85 -2.99 9.29
N ALA A 185 4.76 -3.96 9.26
CA ALA A 185 6.18 -3.81 8.93
C ALA A 185 6.75 -5.08 8.28
N SER A 186 8.03 -5.38 8.52
CA SER A 186 8.70 -6.58 8.00
C SER A 186 8.34 -7.85 8.79
N LEU A 187 8.55 -9.03 8.20
CA LEU A 187 8.25 -10.32 8.84
C LEU A 187 9.26 -10.76 9.90
N ASP A 188 10.32 -9.98 10.13
CA ASP A 188 11.21 -10.09 11.28
C ASP A 188 10.81 -9.15 12.43
N MET A 189 9.67 -8.45 12.31
CA MET A 189 9.18 -7.50 13.31
C MET A 189 7.80 -7.90 13.80
N SER A 190 7.60 -7.84 15.11
CA SER A 190 6.27 -7.91 15.71
C SER A 190 5.43 -6.68 15.33
N PRO A 191 4.09 -6.81 15.18
CA PRO A 191 3.28 -8.01 15.42
C PRO A 191 3.16 -8.94 14.23
N TYR A 192 3.06 -10.24 14.53
CA TYR A 192 2.89 -11.32 13.56
C TYR A 192 1.40 -11.58 13.31
N CYS A 193 0.74 -10.60 12.69
CA CYS A 193 -0.69 -10.62 12.42
C CYS A 193 -1.03 -9.90 11.11
N TYR A 194 -2.14 -10.28 10.50
CA TYR A 194 -2.73 -9.49 9.42
C TYR A 194 -3.58 -8.35 9.98
N LEU A 195 -3.54 -7.23 9.26
CA LEU A 195 -4.35 -6.05 9.47
C LEU A 195 -5.36 -5.96 8.34
N ARG A 196 -6.62 -5.70 8.70
CA ARG A 196 -7.67 -5.36 7.74
C ARG A 196 -8.27 -4.01 8.13
N ASP A 197 -8.12 -3.06 7.22
CA ASP A 197 -8.48 -1.66 7.39
C ASP A 197 -7.88 -1.08 8.68
N ARG A 198 -8.70 -0.92 9.72
CA ARG A 198 -8.31 -0.31 11.00
C ARG A 198 -8.21 -1.31 12.14
N LYS A 199 -8.18 -2.61 11.85
CA LYS A 199 -8.21 -3.65 12.87
C LYS A 199 -7.16 -4.70 12.59
N VAL A 200 -6.70 -5.32 13.66
CA VAL A 200 -6.05 -6.62 13.57
C VAL A 200 -7.12 -7.63 13.18
N GLU A 201 -6.93 -8.34 12.08
CA GLU A 201 -7.96 -9.23 11.50
C GLU A 201 -8.30 -10.37 12.46
N THR A 202 -7.27 -11.00 13.01
CA THR A 202 -7.39 -12.00 14.08
C THR A 202 -6.43 -11.59 15.21
N PRO A 203 -6.92 -11.17 16.39
CA PRO A 203 -6.04 -10.76 17.48
C PRO A 203 -5.03 -11.85 17.89
N PRO A 204 -3.79 -11.49 18.24
CA PRO A 204 -2.79 -12.43 18.73
C PRO A 204 -3.24 -13.16 19.99
N THR A 205 -3.08 -14.49 19.98
CA THR A 205 -3.21 -15.35 21.17
C THR A 205 -2.07 -16.36 21.29
N GLU A 206 -1.15 -16.34 20.34
CA GLU A 206 0.07 -17.16 20.30
C GLU A 206 1.28 -16.23 20.37
N HIS A 207 2.47 -16.82 20.51
CA HIS A 207 3.73 -16.09 20.50
C HIS A 207 4.60 -16.61 19.35
N HIS A 208 5.26 -15.71 18.63
CA HIS A 208 6.37 -16.06 17.77
C HIS A 208 7.63 -16.09 18.62
N GLU A 209 8.40 -17.17 18.55
CA GLU A 209 9.71 -17.24 19.21
C GLU A 209 10.78 -16.71 18.26
N GLU A 210 11.82 -16.08 18.82
CA GLU A 210 12.99 -15.67 18.06
C GLU A 210 13.60 -16.91 17.39
N ILE A 211 13.80 -16.87 16.07
CA ILE A 211 14.41 -17.97 15.32
C ILE A 211 15.93 -17.83 15.41
N PRO A 212 16.65 -18.71 16.14
CA PRO A 212 18.10 -18.59 16.25
C PRO A 212 18.80 -18.82 14.89
N ASP A 213 19.97 -18.21 14.72
CA ASP A 213 20.93 -18.52 13.65
C ASP A 213 20.49 -18.24 12.20
N THR A 214 19.60 -17.27 12.00
CA THR A 214 19.24 -16.80 10.66
C THR A 214 19.73 -15.37 10.45
N ILE A 215 20.61 -15.17 9.46
CA ILE A 215 21.31 -13.89 9.23
C ILE A 215 20.35 -12.73 8.91
N PHE A 216 19.12 -13.02 8.45
CA PHE A 216 18.10 -12.06 8.04
C PHE A 216 16.76 -12.19 8.79
N LEU A 217 16.62 -13.19 9.66
CA LEU A 217 15.37 -13.54 10.36
C LEU A 217 15.59 -13.66 11.88
N ASN A 218 16.59 -12.95 12.43
CA ASN A 218 16.66 -12.69 13.88
C ASN A 218 15.51 -11.74 14.26
N GLY A 219 14.29 -12.25 14.08
CA GLY A 219 13.06 -11.54 14.29
C GLY A 219 12.80 -11.39 15.77
N VAL A 220 12.22 -10.26 16.14
CA VAL A 220 11.89 -10.02 17.54
C VAL A 220 10.71 -10.89 17.93
N SER A 221 10.94 -11.79 18.89
CA SER A 221 9.90 -12.52 19.60
C SER A 221 8.74 -11.59 19.97
N GLY A 222 7.51 -12.00 19.71
CA GLY A 222 6.35 -11.17 20.01
C GLY A 222 5.00 -11.81 19.68
N PRO A 223 3.89 -11.09 19.93
CA PRO A 223 2.54 -11.61 19.74
C PRO A 223 2.27 -12.03 18.28
N ARG A 224 1.65 -13.21 18.14
CA ARG A 224 1.28 -13.82 16.86
C ARG A 224 -0.19 -14.24 16.83
N SER A 225 -0.86 -13.97 15.71
CA SER A 225 -2.22 -14.47 15.47
C SER A 225 -2.21 -15.99 15.25
N PRO A 226 -3.22 -16.72 15.75
CA PRO A 226 -3.39 -18.13 15.43
C PRO A 226 -3.37 -18.38 13.92
N GLY A 227 -2.56 -19.36 13.50
CA GLY A 227 -2.42 -19.71 12.09
C GLY A 227 -1.67 -18.69 11.22
N PHE A 228 -1.10 -17.62 11.80
CA PHE A 228 -0.18 -16.76 11.06
C PHE A 228 1.13 -17.50 10.79
N ASP A 229 1.44 -17.66 9.51
CA ASP A 229 2.67 -18.26 8.99
C ASP A 229 3.35 -17.24 8.06
N VAL A 230 4.61 -16.92 8.34
CA VAL A 230 5.42 -15.96 7.58
C VAL A 230 5.57 -16.38 6.11
N HIS A 231 5.57 -17.68 5.81
CA HIS A 231 5.71 -18.20 4.45
C HIS A 231 4.44 -18.03 3.61
N GLU A 232 3.28 -17.94 4.27
CA GLU A 232 1.97 -17.79 3.62
C GLU A 232 1.58 -16.31 3.41
N VAL A 233 2.36 -15.36 3.93
CA VAL A 233 2.08 -13.93 3.79
C VAL A 233 2.08 -13.50 2.32
N LEU A 234 3.17 -13.76 1.59
CA LEU A 234 3.26 -13.33 0.20
C LEU A 234 2.18 -13.96 -0.70
N PRO A 235 1.90 -15.28 -0.64
CA PRO A 235 0.74 -15.88 -1.31
C PRO A 235 -0.57 -15.20 -0.95
N ARG A 236 -0.82 -14.96 0.34
CA ARG A 236 -2.06 -14.34 0.82
C ARG A 236 -2.23 -12.92 0.29
N LEU A 237 -1.15 -12.12 0.26
CA LEU A 237 -1.18 -10.78 -0.35
C LEU A 237 -1.50 -10.84 -1.84
N GLY A 238 -0.98 -11.84 -2.56
CA GLY A 238 -1.30 -12.08 -3.97
C GLY A 238 -2.77 -12.38 -4.19
N ASP A 239 -3.36 -13.27 -3.38
CA ASP A 239 -4.78 -13.60 -3.46
C ASP A 239 -5.70 -12.40 -3.18
N GLU A 240 -5.36 -11.59 -2.17
CA GLU A 240 -6.12 -10.38 -1.82
C GLU A 240 -6.02 -9.32 -2.93
N ALA A 241 -4.84 -9.15 -3.53
CA ALA A 241 -4.68 -8.24 -4.68
C ALA A 241 -5.50 -8.71 -5.90
N VAL A 242 -5.50 -10.01 -6.20
CA VAL A 242 -6.34 -10.59 -7.26
C VAL A 242 -7.82 -10.41 -6.94
N ALA A 243 -8.23 -10.57 -5.68
CA ALA A 243 -9.61 -10.35 -5.25
C ALA A 243 -10.04 -8.88 -5.44
N VAL A 244 -9.18 -7.91 -5.12
CA VAL A 244 -9.42 -6.49 -5.40
C VAL A 244 -9.62 -6.26 -6.90
N VAL A 245 -8.73 -6.77 -7.75
CA VAL A 245 -8.83 -6.59 -9.21
C VAL A 245 -10.11 -7.24 -9.76
N LYS A 246 -10.45 -8.45 -9.32
CA LYS A 246 -11.66 -9.17 -9.75
C LYS A 246 -12.93 -8.49 -9.28
N SER A 247 -12.99 -8.06 -8.02
CA SER A 247 -14.17 -7.38 -7.47
C SER A 247 -14.38 -6.00 -8.07
N HIS A 248 -13.31 -5.34 -8.52
CA HIS A 248 -13.40 -4.07 -9.23
C HIS A 248 -13.88 -4.22 -10.69
N ALA A 249 -13.85 -5.42 -11.27
CA ALA A 249 -14.29 -5.63 -12.65
C ALA A 249 -15.76 -5.20 -12.82
N GLY A 250 -16.02 -4.30 -13.77
CA GLY A 250 -17.36 -3.75 -14.05
C GLY A 250 -17.70 -2.47 -13.28
N HIS A 251 -16.84 -2.01 -12.39
CA HIS A 251 -16.96 -0.67 -11.80
C HIS A 251 -16.52 0.42 -12.81
N ARG A 252 -17.21 1.57 -12.78
CA ARG A 252 -16.93 2.69 -13.69
C ARG A 252 -15.82 3.61 -13.20
N GLU A 253 -15.64 3.72 -11.89
CA GLU A 253 -14.54 4.48 -11.29
C GLU A 253 -13.20 3.76 -11.55
N PRO A 254 -12.09 4.47 -11.82
CA PRO A 254 -10.80 3.82 -12.01
C PRO A 254 -10.21 3.31 -10.68
N LEU A 255 -9.44 2.23 -10.72
CA LEU A 255 -8.74 1.64 -9.58
C LEU A 255 -7.31 2.17 -9.46
N PHE A 256 -6.92 2.53 -8.25
CA PHE A 256 -5.54 2.63 -7.83
C PHE A 256 -5.24 1.52 -6.81
N LEU A 257 -4.40 0.56 -7.20
CA LEU A 257 -3.93 -0.51 -6.33
C LEU A 257 -2.44 -0.29 -6.04
N TYR A 258 -2.13 0.00 -4.78
CA TYR A 258 -0.76 -0.06 -4.26
C TYR A 258 -0.53 -1.45 -3.66
N LEU A 259 0.39 -2.21 -4.26
CA LEU A 259 0.77 -3.57 -3.88
C LEU A 259 2.24 -3.59 -3.38
N PRO A 260 2.51 -3.08 -2.17
CA PRO A 260 3.79 -3.25 -1.49
C PRO A 260 3.99 -4.68 -0.99
N LEU A 261 4.86 -5.45 -1.63
CA LEU A 261 5.17 -6.81 -1.19
C LEU A 261 6.12 -6.81 0.03
N ASN A 262 6.19 -7.96 0.69
CA ASN A 262 7.18 -8.28 1.72
C ASN A 262 8.29 -9.15 1.14
N SER A 263 9.46 -9.11 1.79
CA SER A 263 10.56 -10.07 1.64
C SER A 263 10.35 -11.29 2.52
#